data_AF-A0A7G8ELZ5-F1
#
_entry.id   AF-A0A7G8ELZ5-F1
#
_cell.length_a   1.000
_cell.length_b   1.000
_cell.length_c   1.000
_cell.angle_alpha   90.00
_cell.angle_beta   90.00
_cell.angle_gamma   90.00
#
_symmetry.space_group_name_H-M   'P 1'
#
loop_
_entity.id
_entity.type
_entity.pdbx_description
1 polymer ?
#
loop_
_entity_poly.entity_id
_entity_poly.type
_entity_poly.pdbx_seq_one_letter_code
_entity_poly.pdbx_strand_id
1 'polypeptide(L)'
;MTALPQLMQALLERLGSVDPGPLFVLSLLPYLLFLWWARQVQAFPRLALRGFQLTLLFVAVTIVAAVAAEQFWGRQLADVDPLHGGAEVFLTLANLVVVLGFVGQSPPPQPPEPGAGG
;
A
#
# COMPACT_ATOMS: atom_id res chain seq x y z
N MET A 1 36.28 -20.15 13.74
CA MET A 1 35.44 -20.00 12.53
C MET A 1 33.93 -19.92 12.86
N THR A 2 33.54 -19.40 14.03
CA THR A 2 32.15 -19.42 14.54
C THR A 2 31.57 -18.03 14.85
N ALA A 3 32.34 -16.95 14.74
CA ALA A 3 31.90 -15.60 15.14
C ALA A 3 30.90 -14.95 14.15
N LEU A 4 31.05 -15.21 12.85
CA LEU A 4 30.15 -14.70 11.81
C LEU A 4 28.71 -15.23 11.94
N PRO A 5 28.46 -16.55 12.11
CA PRO A 5 27.10 -17.07 12.28
C PRO A 5 26.45 -16.60 13.60
N GLN A 6 27.23 -16.40 14.67
CA GLN A 6 26.70 -15.91 15.94
C GLN A 6 26.28 -14.43 15.88
N LEU A 7 27.07 -13.57 15.22
CA LEU A 7 26.69 -12.18 15.00
C LEU A 7 25.44 -12.06 14.13
N MET A 8 25.32 -12.90 13.10
CA MET A 8 24.13 -12.94 12.24
C MET A 8 22.90 -13.40 13.00
N GLN A 9 23.00 -14.45 13.82
CA GLN A 9 21.90 -14.92 14.66
C GLN A 9 21.49 -13.85 15.69
N ALA A 10 22.45 -13.20 16.35
CA ALA A 10 22.17 -12.12 17.27
C ALA A 10 21.47 -10.93 16.58
N LEU A 11 21.88 -10.58 15.36
CA LEU A 11 21.20 -9.55 14.56
C LEU A 11 19.76 -9.96 14.21
N LEU A 12 19.56 -11.20 13.77
CA LEU A 12 18.24 -11.73 13.41
C LEU A 12 17.30 -11.76 14.62
N GLU A 13 17.79 -12.15 15.80
CA GLU A 13 17.00 -12.09 17.04
C GLU A 13 16.63 -10.65 17.40
N ARG A 14 17.56 -9.70 17.25
CA ARG A 14 17.29 -8.28 17.50
C ARG A 14 16.24 -7.73 16.54
N LEU A 15 16.31 -8.10 15.26
CA LEU A 15 15.33 -7.69 14.26
C LEU A 15 13.97 -8.38 14.49
N GLY A 16 13.97 -9.65 14.87
CA GLY A 16 12.76 -10.43 15.18
C GLY A 16 12.07 -10.01 16.47
N SER A 17 12.79 -9.37 17.39
CA SER A 17 12.21 -8.84 18.65
C SER A 17 11.46 -7.51 18.47
N VAL A 18 11.49 -6.90 17.29
CA VAL A 18 10.79 -5.64 17.03
C VAL A 18 9.35 -5.93 16.65
N ASP A 19 8.42 -5.46 17.48
CA ASP A 19 6.99 -5.53 17.18
C ASP A 19 6.64 -4.65 15.98
N PRO A 20 6.03 -5.20 14.91
CA PRO A 20 5.70 -4.41 13.71
C PRO A 20 4.46 -3.54 13.90
N GLY A 21 3.59 -3.83 14.87
CA GLY A 21 2.30 -3.14 15.07
C GLY A 21 2.41 -1.63 15.25
N PRO A 22 3.25 -1.13 16.18
CA PRO A 22 3.45 0.31 16.36
C PRO A 22 4.00 1.00 15.11
N LEU A 23 4.93 0.36 14.39
CA LEU A 23 5.49 0.89 13.15
C LEU A 23 4.43 1.01 12.06
N PHE A 24 3.53 0.02 11.95
CA PHE A 24 2.39 0.07 11.04
C PHE A 24 1.45 1.24 11.35
N VAL A 25 1.04 1.40 12.61
CA VAL A 25 0.14 2.52 12.99
C VAL A 25 0.82 3.87 12.75
N LEU A 26 2.10 4.00 13.10
CA LEU A 26 2.88 5.21 12.83
C LEU A 26 3.00 5.51 11.33
N SER A 27 3.04 4.48 10.47
CA SER A 27 3.11 4.65 9.01
C SER A 27 1.83 5.22 8.38
N LEU A 28 0.69 5.19 9.10
CA LEU A 28 -0.55 5.81 8.61
C LEU A 28 -0.40 7.34 8.49
N LEU A 29 0.38 7.97 9.36
CA LEU A 29 0.60 9.41 9.32
C LEU A 29 1.28 9.87 8.01
N PRO A 30 2.46 9.36 7.62
CA PRO A 30 3.07 9.72 6.34
C PRO A 30 2.20 9.32 5.16
N TYR A 31 1.40 8.24 5.26
CA TYR A 31 0.45 7.85 4.21
C TYR A 31 -0.68 8.88 4.02
N LEU A 32 -1.28 9.35 5.12
CA LEU A 32 -2.31 10.39 5.08
C LEU A 32 -1.74 11.72 4.57
N LEU A 33 -0.52 12.07 4.97
CA LEU A 33 0.19 13.23 4.45
C LEU A 33 0.41 13.11 2.94
N PHE A 34 0.82 11.94 2.46
CA PHE A 34 0.94 11.65 1.03
C PHE A 34 -0.40 11.86 0.29
N LEU A 35 -1.52 11.34 0.81
CA LEU A 35 -2.83 11.53 0.18
C LEU A 35 -3.25 13.01 0.13
N TRP A 36 -2.98 13.76 1.21
CA TRP A 36 -3.28 15.19 1.28
C TRP A 36 -2.43 15.99 0.28
N TRP A 37 -1.14 15.66 0.17
CA TRP A 37 -0.23 16.28 -0.79
C TRP A 37 -0.63 15.93 -2.23
N ALA A 38 -0.85 14.65 -2.54
CA ALA A 38 -1.23 14.19 -3.88
C ALA A 38 -2.54 14.83 -4.39
N ARG A 39 -3.47 15.16 -3.49
CA ARG A 39 -4.70 15.89 -3.83
C ARG A 39 -4.46 17.31 -4.33
N GLN A 40 -3.37 17.96 -3.89
CA GLN A 40 -3.04 19.34 -4.26
C GLN A 40 -2.27 19.43 -5.58
N VAL A 41 -1.64 18.34 -6.00
CA VAL A 41 -0.84 18.30 -7.23
C VAL A 41 -1.77 18.12 -8.45
N GLN A 42 -1.88 19.17 -9.27
CA GLN A 42 -2.74 19.14 -10.48
C GLN A 42 -2.33 18.05 -11.48
N ALA A 43 -1.04 17.76 -11.58
CA ALA A 43 -0.51 16.72 -12.46
C ALA A 43 -0.79 15.29 -11.95
N PHE A 44 -1.22 15.11 -10.70
CA PHE A 44 -1.42 13.77 -10.15
C PHE A 44 -2.71 13.15 -10.71
N PRO A 45 -2.67 11.93 -11.30
CA PRO A 45 -3.87 11.35 -11.88
C PRO A 45 -4.93 11.07 -10.81
N ARG A 46 -6.13 11.62 -11.01
CA ARG A 46 -7.25 11.48 -10.05
C ARG A 46 -7.65 10.01 -9.83
N LEU A 47 -7.53 9.17 -10.86
CA LEU A 47 -7.81 7.75 -10.75
C LEU A 47 -6.77 7.03 -9.89
N ALA A 48 -5.48 7.38 -10.01
CA ALA A 48 -4.44 6.85 -9.15
C ALA A 48 -4.66 7.26 -7.68
N LEU A 49 -5.06 8.51 -7.44
CA LEU A 49 -5.39 9.01 -6.11
C LEU A 49 -6.55 8.21 -5.47
N ARG A 50 -7.56 7.83 -6.27
CA ARG A 50 -8.64 6.95 -5.80
C ARG A 50 -8.11 5.56 -5.45
N GLY A 51 -7.20 5.00 -6.25
CA GLY A 51 -6.55 3.73 -5.94
C GLY A 51 -5.85 3.74 -4.58
N PHE A 52 -5.07 4.78 -4.28
CA PHE A 52 -4.47 4.94 -2.96
C PHE A 52 -5.52 5.13 -1.84
N GLN A 53 -6.59 5.89 -2.08
CA GLN A 53 -7.69 6.00 -1.10
C GLN A 53 -8.37 4.63 -0.85
N LEU A 54 -8.50 3.80 -1.87
CA LEU A 54 -9.00 2.43 -1.73
C LEU A 54 -8.04 1.57 -0.90
N THR A 55 -6.73 1.72 -1.02
CA THR A 55 -5.76 1.05 -0.14
C THR A 55 -5.92 1.47 1.32
N LEU A 56 -6.18 2.75 1.60
CA LEU A 56 -6.48 3.20 2.97
C LEU A 56 -7.80 2.61 3.49
N LEU A 57 -8.83 2.57 2.63
CA LEU A 57 -10.10 1.93 2.97
C LEU A 57 -9.93 0.43 3.25
N PHE A 58 -9.11 -0.26 2.44
CA PHE A 58 -8.73 -1.65 2.65
C PHE A 58 -8.14 -1.86 4.05
N VAL A 59 -7.22 -1.00 4.49
CA VAL A 59 -6.65 -1.06 5.85
C VAL A 59 -7.75 -0.94 6.91
N ALA A 60 -8.65 0.04 6.78
CA ALA A 60 -9.74 0.21 7.74
C ALA A 60 -10.67 -1.01 7.80
N VAL A 61 -11.07 -1.54 6.64
CA VAL A 61 -11.96 -2.71 6.53
C VAL A 61 -11.29 -3.96 7.07
N THR A 62 -10.01 -4.18 6.77
CA THR A 62 -9.27 -5.37 7.24
C THR A 62 -8.98 -5.36 8.72
N ILE A 63 -8.83 -4.20 9.36
CA ILE A 63 -8.77 -4.10 10.83
C ILE A 63 -10.08 -4.59 11.44
N VAL A 64 -11.23 -4.12 10.94
CA VAL A 64 -12.56 -4.57 11.43
C VAL A 64 -12.76 -6.05 11.18
N ALA A 65 -12.41 -6.53 9.98
CA ALA A 65 -12.51 -7.94 9.63
C ALA A 65 -11.59 -8.82 10.48
N ALA A 66 -10.39 -8.34 10.85
CA ALA A 66 -9.48 -9.06 11.73
C ALA A 66 -10.05 -9.19 13.15
N VAL A 67 -10.60 -8.10 13.69
CA VAL A 67 -11.31 -8.15 14.98
C VAL A 67 -12.50 -9.11 14.92
N ALA A 68 -13.29 -9.08 13.83
CA ALA A 68 -14.40 -10.02 13.64
C ALA A 68 -13.91 -11.49 13.52
N ALA A 69 -12.81 -11.73 12.80
CA ALA A 69 -12.18 -13.05 12.67
C ALA A 69 -11.82 -13.62 14.05
N GLU A 70 -11.18 -12.81 14.89
CA GLU A 70 -10.79 -13.19 16.25
C GLU A 70 -12.02 -13.40 17.16
N GLN A 71 -13.03 -12.52 17.08
CA GLN A 71 -14.20 -12.61 17.96
C GLN A 71 -15.16 -13.76 17.63
N PHE A 72 -15.42 -14.02 16.34
CA PHE A 72 -16.42 -15.02 15.93
C PHE A 72 -15.82 -16.40 15.66
N TRP A 73 -14.58 -16.46 15.14
CA TRP A 73 -13.94 -17.72 14.77
C TRP A 73 -12.71 -18.06 15.62
N GLY A 74 -12.21 -17.14 16.46
CA GLY A 74 -11.02 -17.36 17.28
C GLY A 74 -9.75 -17.54 16.45
N ARG A 75 -9.73 -16.97 15.24
CA ARG A 75 -8.69 -17.17 14.22
C ARG A 75 -8.23 -15.84 13.66
N GLN A 76 -7.01 -15.80 13.11
CA GLN A 76 -6.56 -14.61 12.39
C GLN A 76 -7.34 -14.47 11.08
N LEU A 77 -7.42 -13.25 10.55
CA LEU A 77 -8.09 -12.99 9.27
C LEU A 77 -7.56 -13.88 8.14
N ALA A 78 -6.26 -14.17 8.13
CA ALA A 78 -5.60 -15.01 7.15
C ALA A 78 -6.04 -16.48 7.20
N ASP A 79 -6.54 -16.94 8.36
CA ASP A 79 -6.98 -18.33 8.58
C ASP A 79 -8.48 -18.52 8.29
N VAL A 80 -9.15 -17.47 7.79
CA VAL A 80 -10.58 -17.49 7.42
C VAL A 80 -10.67 -17.28 5.91
N ASP A 81 -10.74 -18.38 5.15
CA ASP A 81 -10.60 -18.38 3.67
C ASP A 81 -11.43 -17.31 2.95
N PRO A 82 -12.73 -17.09 3.28
CA PRO A 82 -13.52 -16.06 2.61
C PRO A 82 -13.05 -14.63 2.93
N LEU A 83 -12.60 -14.37 4.17
CA LEU A 83 -12.09 -13.06 4.57
C LEU A 83 -10.71 -12.81 3.98
N HIS A 84 -9.85 -13.82 3.99
CA HIS A 84 -8.51 -13.74 3.40
C HIS A 84 -8.59 -13.52 1.89
N GLY A 85 -9.30 -14.38 1.16
CA GLY A 85 -9.46 -14.22 -0.29
C GLY A 85 -10.17 -12.92 -0.67
N GLY A 86 -11.16 -12.49 0.11
CA GLY A 86 -11.81 -11.18 -0.07
C GLY A 86 -10.84 -10.00 0.11
N ALA A 87 -9.93 -10.08 1.09
CA ALA A 87 -8.90 -9.08 1.30
C ALA A 87 -7.92 -9.02 0.12
N GLU A 88 -7.46 -10.16 -0.39
CA GLU A 88 -6.56 -10.22 -1.55
C GLU A 88 -7.19 -9.64 -2.81
N VAL A 89 -8.45 -9.98 -3.09
CA VAL A 89 -9.18 -9.43 -4.24
C VAL A 89 -9.35 -7.91 -4.11
N PHE A 90 -9.71 -7.41 -2.92
CA PHE A 90 -9.83 -5.98 -2.68
C PHE A 90 -8.50 -5.27 -2.98
N LEU A 91 -7.41 -5.74 -2.37
CA LEU A 91 -6.10 -5.11 -2.53
C LEU A 91 -5.64 -5.15 -3.99
N THR A 92 -5.91 -6.24 -4.70
CA THR A 92 -5.65 -6.38 -6.13
C THR A 92 -6.40 -5.33 -6.95
N LEU A 93 -7.70 -5.14 -6.69
CA LEU A 93 -8.50 -4.12 -7.36
C LEU A 93 -8.02 -2.70 -7.04
N ALA A 94 -7.68 -2.41 -5.78
CA ALA A 94 -7.15 -1.10 -5.38
C ALA A 94 -5.85 -0.78 -6.14
N ASN A 95 -4.92 -1.75 -6.21
CA ASN A 95 -3.67 -1.61 -6.94
C ASN A 95 -3.88 -1.49 -8.45
N LEU A 96 -4.83 -2.23 -9.03
CA LEU A 96 -5.19 -2.09 -10.44
C LEU A 96 -5.68 -0.67 -10.75
N VAL A 97 -6.50 -0.08 -9.89
CA VAL A 97 -6.96 1.32 -10.05
C VAL A 97 -5.78 2.29 -9.99
N VAL A 98 -4.78 2.06 -9.14
CA VAL A 98 -3.54 2.87 -9.12
C VAL A 98 -2.82 2.79 -10.47
N VAL A 99 -2.56 1.58 -10.96
CA VAL A 99 -1.85 1.36 -12.22
C VAL A 99 -2.58 1.99 -13.40
N LEU A 100 -3.89 1.75 -13.53
CA LEU A 100 -4.71 2.34 -14.58
C LEU A 100 -4.71 3.87 -14.51
N GLY A 101 -4.65 4.44 -13.31
CA GLY A 101 -4.57 5.88 -13.12
C GLY A 101 -3.31 6.51 -13.70
N PHE A 102 -2.16 5.87 -13.58
CA PHE A 102 -0.91 6.36 -14.16
C PHE A 102 -0.81 6.05 -15.66
N VAL A 103 -1.24 4.85 -16.09
CA VAL A 103 -1.21 4.47 -17.52
C VAL A 103 -2.10 5.36 -18.37
N GLY A 104 -3.26 5.78 -17.85
CA GLY A 104 -4.19 6.65 -18.55
C GLY A 104 -3.75 8.11 -18.71
N GLN A 105 -2.60 8.51 -18.17
CA GLN A 105 -2.11 9.88 -18.25
C GLN A 105 -1.18 10.03 -19.48
N SER A 106 -1.71 10.56 -20.57
CA SER A 106 -0.90 10.87 -21.76
C SER A 106 0.11 11.98 -21.46
N PRO A 107 1.34 11.94 -22.03
CA PRO A 107 2.27 13.05 -21.96
C PRO A 107 1.61 14.34 -22.45
N PRO A 108 1.96 15.51 -21.90
CA PRO A 108 1.49 16.78 -22.45
C PRO A 108 1.84 16.87 -23.94
N PRO A 109 0.99 17.49 -24.78
CA PRO A 109 1.28 17.71 -26.19
C PRO A 109 2.67 18.37 -26.33
N GLN A 110 3.53 17.80 -27.18
CA GLN A 110 4.83 18.41 -27.42
C GLN A 110 4.63 19.76 -28.13
N PRO A 111 5.40 20.81 -27.78
CA PRO A 111 5.39 22.04 -28.54
C PRO A 111 5.69 21.77 -30.01
N PRO A 112 5.12 22.53 -30.95
CA PRO A 112 5.44 22.37 -32.37
C PRO A 112 6.95 22.50 -32.57
N GLU A 113 7.55 21.55 -33.30
CA GLU A 113 8.98 21.59 -33.61
C GLU A 113 9.29 22.89 -34.38
N PRO A 114 10.22 23.73 -33.90
CA PRO A 114 10.63 24.91 -34.63
C PRO A 114 11.38 24.46 -35.89
N GLY A 115 10.70 24.42 -37.04
CA GLY A 115 11.34 24.10 -38.33
C GLY A 115 10.55 23.19 -39.28
N ALA A 116 9.37 22.68 -38.90
CA ALA A 116 8.55 21.83 -39.78
C ALA A 116 7.80 22.62 -40.90
N GLY A 117 8.27 23.81 -41.25
CA GLY A 117 7.79 24.62 -42.36
C GLY A 117 8.97 25.14 -43.16
N GLY A 118 9.28 24.47 -44.26
CA GLY A 118 10.36 24.79 -45.19
C GLY A 118 10.52 23.71 -46.24
#